data_AF-A0A376B226-F1
#
_entry.id   AF-A0A376B226-F1
#
_cell.length_a   1.000
_cell.length_b   1.000
_cell.length_c   1.000
_cell.angle_alpha   90.00
_cell.angle_beta   90.00
_cell.angle_gamma   90.00
#
_symmetry.space_group_name_H-M   'P 1'
#
loop_
_entity.id
_entity.type
_entity.pdbx_description
1 polymer ?
#
loop_
_entity_poly.entity_id
_entity_poly.type
_entity_poly.pdbx_seq_one_letter_code
_entity_poly.pdbx_strand_id
1 'polypeptide(L)'
;MLARHSLKLFILPRRAFSSTILALNNDPSTLLNPSNIINNNNNKLTSDFITNLADKSLKYSNANNNELKQSIKSIDLDSNPREDALTSKMFGIKAGRTVSVIKGNTSDSFRVLQSIVRENNIAHDKRKQRFYLKPGKLREAKKSQKHRKEFMKGFKRLIEIVKDAKRKGY
;
A
#
# COMPACT_ATOMS: atom_id res chain seq x y z
N MET A 1 21.39 -9.65 -57.78
CA MET A 1 21.41 -8.28 -57.22
C MET A 1 21.09 -8.38 -55.73
N LEU A 2 22.11 -8.21 -54.87
CA LEU A 2 22.08 -8.47 -53.43
C LEU A 2 21.47 -7.28 -52.67
N ALA A 3 20.31 -7.44 -52.04
CA ALA A 3 19.76 -6.45 -51.11
C ALA A 3 20.07 -6.87 -49.67
N ARG A 4 21.14 -6.31 -49.10
CA ARG A 4 21.43 -6.36 -47.66
C ARG A 4 20.43 -5.45 -46.96
N HIS A 5 19.54 -6.01 -46.14
CA HIS A 5 18.69 -5.22 -45.24
C HIS A 5 19.24 -5.26 -43.82
N SER A 6 19.51 -4.05 -43.34
CA SER A 6 20.12 -3.68 -42.08
C SER A 6 19.34 -4.22 -40.87
N LEU A 7 19.99 -5.03 -40.05
CA LEU A 7 19.51 -5.41 -38.73
C LEU A 7 19.68 -4.21 -37.78
N LYS A 8 18.60 -3.44 -37.55
CA LYS A 8 18.53 -2.51 -36.42
C LYS A 8 18.34 -3.31 -35.13
N LEU A 9 19.44 -3.61 -34.45
CA LEU A 9 19.45 -4.02 -33.05
C LEU A 9 18.85 -2.90 -32.20
N PHE A 10 17.59 -3.03 -31.81
CA PHE A 10 17.02 -2.23 -30.74
C PHE A 10 17.61 -2.69 -29.41
N ILE A 11 18.66 -2.00 -28.96
CA ILE A 11 19.18 -2.11 -27.59
C ILE A 11 18.13 -1.46 -26.68
N LEU A 12 17.29 -2.28 -26.05
CA LEU A 12 16.41 -1.84 -24.98
C LEU A 12 17.27 -1.48 -23.76
N PRO A 13 17.00 -0.37 -23.04
CA PRO A 13 17.72 -0.05 -21.82
C PRO A 13 17.43 -1.16 -20.79
N ARG A 14 18.49 -1.86 -20.37
CA ARG A 14 18.44 -2.75 -19.20
C ARG A 14 18.05 -1.89 -18.01
N ARG A 15 16.84 -2.08 -17.47
CA ARG A 15 16.51 -1.58 -16.13
C ARG A 15 17.42 -2.31 -15.15
N ALA A 16 18.47 -1.63 -14.70
CA ALA A 16 19.24 -2.07 -13.55
C ALA A 16 18.32 -2.02 -12.33
N PHE A 17 18.04 -3.17 -11.73
CA PHE A 17 17.51 -3.20 -10.37
C PHE A 17 18.65 -2.73 -9.46
N SER A 18 18.44 -1.62 -8.76
CA SER A 18 19.37 -1.14 -7.73
C SER A 18 19.49 -2.20 -6.64
N SER A 19 20.69 -2.77 -6.48
CA SER A 19 21.03 -3.66 -5.38
C SER A 19 21.58 -2.84 -4.21
N THR A 20 20.72 -2.12 -3.50
CA THR A 20 21.06 -1.67 -2.14
C THR A 20 20.69 -2.80 -1.18
N ILE A 21 21.69 -3.61 -0.83
CA ILE A 21 21.64 -4.47 0.35
C ILE A 21 21.91 -3.54 1.55
N LEU A 22 20.86 -3.11 2.24
CA LEU A 22 21.01 -2.63 3.62
C LEU A 22 20.82 -3.84 4.53
N ALA A 23 21.93 -4.37 5.02
CA ALA A 23 21.93 -5.22 6.19
C ALA A 23 21.61 -4.34 7.41
N LEU A 24 20.33 -4.26 7.77
CA LEU A 24 19.89 -3.74 9.06
C LEU A 24 19.19 -4.90 9.76
N ASN A 25 19.94 -5.53 10.67
CA ASN A 25 19.38 -6.30 11.78
C ASN A 25 18.56 -5.34 12.64
N ASN A 26 17.32 -5.08 12.24
CA ASN A 26 16.37 -4.27 13.00
C ASN A 26 15.01 -4.96 12.90
N ASP A 27 14.78 -5.89 13.82
CA ASP A 27 13.45 -6.40 14.10
C ASP A 27 12.55 -5.21 14.49
N PRO A 28 11.47 -4.92 13.73
CA PRO A 28 10.58 -3.80 14.02
C PRO A 28 9.66 -4.03 15.23
N SER A 29 9.81 -5.16 15.93
CA SER A 29 9.00 -5.54 17.09
C SER A 29 9.54 -5.00 18.42
N THR A 30 10.80 -4.57 18.50
CA THR A 30 11.39 -4.07 19.76
C THR A 30 11.11 -2.59 20.00
N LEU A 31 10.83 -1.81 18.95
CA LEU A 31 10.63 -0.37 19.03
C LEU A 31 9.24 0.04 19.55
N LEU A 32 8.26 -0.88 19.57
CA LEU A 32 6.87 -0.62 19.97
C LEU A 32 6.27 -1.75 20.83
N ASN A 33 7.09 -2.40 21.67
CA ASN A 33 6.60 -3.35 22.67
C ASN A 33 6.30 -2.62 23.99
N PRO A 34 5.02 -2.52 24.44
CA PRO A 34 4.67 -1.82 25.67
C PRO A 34 5.22 -2.48 26.95
N SER A 35 5.74 -3.71 26.84
CA SER A 35 6.40 -4.44 27.92
C SER A 35 7.82 -3.94 28.26
N ASN A 36 8.48 -3.18 27.36
CA ASN A 36 9.83 -2.64 27.60
C ASN A 36 9.84 -1.34 28.43
N ILE A 37 8.68 -0.72 28.67
CA ILE A 37 8.56 0.52 29.46
C ILE A 37 8.61 0.23 30.97
N ILE A 38 8.30 -1.00 31.39
CA ILE A 38 8.09 -1.35 32.81
C ILE A 38 9.39 -1.82 33.52
N ASN A 39 10.44 -2.18 32.78
CA ASN A 39 11.65 -2.81 33.35
C ASN A 39 12.92 -1.93 33.32
N ASN A 40 12.82 -0.62 33.57
CA ASN A 40 13.99 0.24 33.75
C ASN A 40 14.07 0.82 35.18
N ASN A 41 14.22 -0.06 36.17
CA ASN A 41 14.58 0.29 37.55
C ASN A 41 16.06 0.03 37.86
N ASN A 42 16.97 0.21 36.89
CA ASN A 42 18.42 0.19 37.14
C ASN A 42 19.11 1.30 36.34
N ASN A 43 19.00 2.53 36.86
CA ASN A 43 19.66 3.71 36.32
C ASN A 43 21.17 3.65 36.61
N LYS A 44 21.98 3.21 35.62
CA LYS A 44 23.41 3.52 35.61
C LYS A 44 24.02 3.78 34.22
N LEU A 45 23.26 3.69 33.12
CA LEU A 45 23.80 3.90 31.76
C LEU A 45 23.12 5.03 30.96
N THR A 46 22.20 5.78 31.56
CA THR A 46 21.37 6.79 30.86
C THR A 46 21.64 8.24 31.30
N SER A 47 22.52 8.47 32.29
CA SER A 47 22.86 9.83 32.73
C SER A 47 23.61 10.59 31.65
N ASP A 48 24.53 9.95 30.94
CA ASP A 48 25.51 10.65 30.11
C ASP A 48 24.97 11.03 28.73
N PHE A 49 23.90 10.36 28.27
CA PHE A 49 23.21 10.72 27.02
C PHE A 49 22.13 11.78 27.21
N ILE A 50 21.46 11.77 28.38
CA ILE A 50 20.40 12.74 28.69
C ILE A 50 21.00 14.09 29.10
N THR A 51 22.13 14.13 29.82
CA THR A 51 22.82 15.38 30.18
C THR A 51 23.36 16.10 28.94
N ASN A 52 23.91 15.37 27.96
CA ASN A 52 24.42 15.96 26.72
C ASN A 52 23.33 16.52 25.79
N LEU A 53 22.09 16.04 25.89
CA LEU A 53 20.96 16.58 25.12
C LEU A 53 20.33 17.80 25.82
N ALA A 54 20.32 17.82 27.16
CA ALA A 54 19.88 18.95 27.97
C ALA A 54 20.89 20.12 27.95
N ASP A 55 22.19 19.84 27.96
CA ASP A 55 23.24 20.88 27.93
C ASP A 55 23.35 21.57 26.56
N LYS A 56 22.91 20.90 25.48
CA LYS A 56 22.75 21.52 24.16
C LYS A 56 21.48 22.36 24.04
N SER A 57 20.40 22.02 24.74
CA SER A 57 19.16 22.81 24.72
C SER A 57 19.23 24.04 25.63
N LEU A 58 20.08 24.03 26.66
CA LEU A 58 20.24 25.17 27.59
C LEU A 58 21.17 26.28 27.08
N LYS A 59 21.98 26.05 26.05
CA LYS A 59 22.86 27.09 25.45
C LYS A 59 22.19 27.99 24.40
N TYR A 60 20.91 27.74 24.06
CA TYR A 60 20.11 28.57 23.15
C TYR A 60 18.99 29.33 23.87
N SER A 61 19.15 29.62 25.16
CA SER A 61 18.11 30.22 26.02
C SER A 61 18.24 31.74 26.17
N ASN A 62 18.66 32.46 25.12
CA ASN A 62 18.64 33.94 25.07
C ASN A 62 18.19 34.49 23.70
N ALA A 63 17.16 33.89 23.10
CA ALA A 63 16.44 34.50 22.00
C ALA A 63 14.95 34.11 22.06
N ASN A 64 14.09 35.08 22.39
CA ASN A 64 12.67 35.15 22.05
C ASN A 64 11.86 33.85 22.19
N ASN A 65 11.64 33.41 23.44
CA ASN A 65 10.82 32.25 23.81
C ASN A 65 9.32 32.34 23.43
N ASN A 66 8.86 33.44 22.84
CA ASN A 66 7.47 33.62 22.42
C ASN A 66 7.18 33.07 21.01
N GLU A 67 8.18 33.03 20.13
CA GLU A 67 7.99 32.58 18.73
C GLU A 67 8.08 31.05 18.60
N LEU A 68 8.96 30.39 19.35
CA LEU A 68 9.08 28.93 19.34
C LEU A 68 7.89 28.22 20.01
N LYS A 69 7.28 28.85 21.03
CA LYS A 69 6.04 28.35 21.65
C LYS A 69 4.83 28.50 20.73
N GLN A 70 4.83 29.48 19.84
CA GLN A 70 3.78 29.65 18.83
C GLN A 70 3.96 28.65 17.66
N SER A 71 5.20 28.31 17.28
CA SER A 71 5.47 27.35 16.19
C SER A 71 5.27 25.88 16.58
N ILE A 72 5.38 25.52 17.87
CA ILE A 72 5.06 24.18 18.36
C ILE A 72 3.55 24.02 18.58
N LYS A 73 2.83 25.11 18.87
CA LYS A 73 1.36 25.13 19.05
C LYS A 73 0.59 24.94 17.74
N SER A 74 1.24 25.13 16.59
CA SER A 74 0.68 24.86 15.26
C SER A 74 0.86 23.41 14.78
N ILE A 75 1.44 22.55 15.62
CA ILE A 75 1.29 21.10 15.46
C ILE A 75 -0.06 20.79 16.07
N ASP A 76 -1.05 20.46 15.24
CA ASP A 76 -2.41 20.08 15.65
C ASP A 76 -2.38 18.97 16.70
N LEU A 77 -2.29 19.34 17.98
CA LEU A 77 -2.32 18.41 19.11
C LEU A 77 -3.76 18.08 19.52
N ASP A 78 -4.73 18.83 19.00
CA ASP A 78 -6.17 18.64 19.25
C ASP A 78 -6.83 17.67 18.27
N SER A 79 -6.10 17.19 17.25
CA SER A 79 -6.60 16.11 16.40
C SER A 79 -6.60 14.82 17.20
N ASN A 80 -7.79 14.27 17.43
CA ASN A 80 -7.95 12.93 17.99
C ASN A 80 -7.00 11.98 17.24
N PRO A 81 -6.06 11.28 17.92
CA PRO A 81 -5.05 10.46 17.27
C PRO A 81 -5.65 9.38 16.36
N ARG A 82 -6.90 8.97 16.64
CA ARG A 82 -7.67 8.09 15.77
C ARG A 82 -7.98 8.73 14.42
N GLU A 83 -8.44 9.98 14.42
CA GLU A 83 -8.84 10.68 13.20
C GLU A 83 -7.60 11.03 12.36
N ASP A 84 -6.50 11.47 13.01
CA ASP A 84 -5.22 11.71 12.34
C ASP A 84 -4.68 10.44 11.65
N ALA A 85 -4.73 9.29 12.35
CA ALA A 85 -4.35 8.00 11.77
C ALA A 85 -5.25 7.54 10.61
N LEU A 86 -6.54 7.91 10.62
CA LEU A 86 -7.48 7.61 9.52
C LEU A 86 -7.24 8.52 8.31
N THR A 87 -6.86 9.77 8.52
CA THR A 87 -6.51 10.72 7.46
C THR A 87 -5.10 10.50 6.92
N SER A 88 -4.22 9.90 7.72
CA SER A 88 -2.87 9.57 7.32
C SER A 88 -2.89 8.57 6.16
N LYS A 89 -2.19 8.92 5.06
CA LYS A 89 -2.07 8.04 3.91
C LYS A 89 -1.33 6.78 4.34
N MET A 90 -2.04 5.66 4.41
CA MET A 90 -1.40 4.36 4.58
C MET A 90 -0.60 4.01 3.32
N PHE A 91 0.67 3.66 3.50
CA PHE A 91 1.56 3.22 2.41
C PHE A 91 1.86 1.72 2.51
N GLY A 92 2.26 1.12 1.38
CA GLY A 92 2.73 -0.28 1.31
C GLY A 92 1.62 -1.33 1.11
N ILE A 93 1.96 -2.60 1.35
CA ILE A 93 1.12 -3.77 1.03
C ILE A 93 -0.21 -3.78 1.82
N LYS A 94 -0.22 -3.14 2.99
CA LYS A 94 -1.39 -3.08 3.89
C LYS A 94 -2.43 -2.03 3.47
N ALA A 95 -2.03 -1.02 2.69
CA ALA A 95 -2.86 0.15 2.35
C ALA A 95 -4.14 -0.17 1.56
N GLY A 96 -4.21 -1.33 0.90
CA GLY A 96 -5.40 -1.80 0.16
C GLY A 96 -6.05 -3.07 0.73
N ARG A 97 -5.68 -3.47 1.97
CA ARG A 97 -6.17 -4.70 2.62
C ARG A 97 -6.63 -4.47 4.06
N THR A 98 -6.79 -3.21 4.44
CA THR A 98 -7.17 -2.80 5.78
C THR A 98 -8.44 -1.97 5.67
N VAL A 99 -9.41 -2.22 6.55
CA VAL A 99 -10.68 -1.50 6.60
C VAL A 99 -10.97 -1.17 8.06
N SER A 100 -11.34 0.08 8.34
CA SER A 100 -11.74 0.50 9.69
C SER A 100 -13.10 -0.10 10.06
N VAL A 101 -13.23 -0.56 11.30
CA VAL A 101 -14.51 -1.05 11.83
C VAL A 101 -15.30 0.12 12.40
N ILE A 102 -16.43 0.41 11.77
CA ILE A 102 -17.31 1.52 12.16
C ILE A 102 -18.43 0.96 13.05
N LYS A 103 -18.67 1.61 14.19
CA LYS A 103 -19.77 1.28 15.12
C LYS A 103 -19.78 -0.17 15.61
N GLY A 104 -18.60 -0.80 15.71
CA GLY A 104 -18.46 -2.19 16.18
C GLY A 104 -19.03 -3.26 15.24
N ASN A 105 -19.50 -2.90 14.05
CA ASN A 105 -20.04 -3.86 13.09
C ASN A 105 -18.92 -4.47 12.25
N THR A 106 -18.27 -5.49 12.81
CA THR A 106 -17.16 -6.19 12.15
C THR A 106 -17.62 -6.98 10.92
N SER A 107 -18.87 -7.47 10.92
CA SER A 107 -19.45 -8.26 9.82
C SER A 107 -19.48 -7.46 8.52
N ASP A 108 -19.98 -6.23 8.57
CA ASP A 108 -20.04 -5.36 7.40
C ASP A 108 -18.66 -4.93 6.93
N SER A 109 -17.75 -4.63 7.87
CA SER A 109 -16.34 -4.34 7.53
C SER A 109 -15.66 -5.51 6.82
N PHE A 110 -15.96 -6.76 7.18
CA PHE A 110 -15.46 -7.93 6.45
C PHE A 110 -16.05 -8.04 5.03
N ARG A 111 -17.33 -7.68 4.82
CA ARG A 111 -17.92 -7.66 3.48
C ARG A 111 -17.26 -6.62 2.58
N VAL A 112 -17.01 -5.42 3.13
CA VAL A 112 -16.27 -4.36 2.42
C VAL A 112 -14.87 -4.83 2.08
N LEU A 113 -14.13 -5.38 3.05
CA LEU A 113 -12.79 -5.93 2.83
C LEU A 113 -12.80 -7.01 1.75
N GLN A 114 -13.82 -7.89 1.74
CA GLN A 114 -13.95 -8.93 0.75
C GLN A 114 -14.20 -8.38 -0.66
N SER A 115 -14.96 -7.29 -0.81
CA SER A 115 -15.13 -6.60 -2.10
C SER A 115 -13.80 -6.06 -2.60
N ILE A 116 -13.06 -5.34 -1.75
CA ILE A 116 -11.75 -4.76 -2.08
C ILE A 116 -10.77 -5.86 -2.53
N VAL A 117 -10.75 -7.00 -1.83
CA VAL A 117 -9.88 -8.13 -2.18
C VAL A 117 -10.26 -8.75 -3.54
N ARG A 118 -11.55 -8.81 -3.86
CA ARG A 118 -12.06 -9.35 -5.14
C ARG A 118 -11.80 -8.38 -6.30
N GLU A 119 -12.05 -7.09 -6.12
CA GLU A 119 -11.81 -6.05 -7.13
C GLU A 119 -10.34 -6.02 -7.56
N ASN A 120 -9.44 -6.14 -6.59
CA ASN A 120 -7.99 -6.23 -6.83
C ASN A 120 -7.51 -7.62 -7.29
N ASN A 121 -8.40 -8.60 -7.47
CA ASN A 121 -8.10 -9.97 -7.92
C ASN A 121 -7.03 -10.73 -7.11
N ILE A 122 -6.79 -10.35 -5.84
CA ILE A 122 -5.66 -10.84 -5.03
C ILE A 122 -5.68 -12.37 -4.87
N ALA A 123 -6.84 -12.94 -4.54
CA ALA A 123 -6.96 -14.38 -4.32
C ALA A 123 -6.73 -15.19 -5.61
N HIS A 124 -7.09 -14.63 -6.76
CA HIS A 124 -6.89 -15.25 -8.05
C HIS A 124 -5.43 -15.19 -8.48
N ASP A 125 -4.76 -14.06 -8.26
CA ASP A 125 -3.35 -13.89 -8.57
C ASP A 125 -2.47 -14.75 -7.67
N LYS A 126 -2.80 -14.86 -6.38
CA LYS A 126 -2.18 -15.83 -5.46
C LYS A 126 -2.24 -17.26 -6.02
N ARG A 127 -3.40 -17.67 -6.56
CA ARG A 127 -3.56 -19.01 -7.19
C ARG A 127 -2.72 -19.15 -8.46
N LYS A 128 -2.68 -18.12 -9.30
CA LYS A 128 -1.88 -18.13 -10.54
C LYS A 128 -0.38 -18.17 -10.28
N GLN A 129 0.08 -17.49 -9.23
CA GLN A 129 1.50 -17.43 -8.86
C GLN A 129 2.01 -18.74 -8.22
N ARG A 130 1.11 -19.63 -7.79
CA ARG A 130 1.49 -20.91 -7.15
C ARG A 130 2.36 -21.79 -8.03
N PHE A 131 2.15 -21.77 -9.35
CA PHE A 131 2.88 -22.61 -10.30
C PHE A 131 3.33 -21.80 -11.51
N TYR A 132 4.51 -22.13 -12.03
CA TYR A 132 4.99 -21.54 -13.26
C TYR A 132 4.15 -22.00 -14.46
N LEU A 133 3.74 -21.05 -15.29
CA LEU A 133 3.07 -21.30 -16.55
C LEU A 133 3.91 -20.74 -17.69
N LYS A 134 4.15 -21.55 -18.73
CA LYS A 134 4.88 -21.10 -19.92
C LYS A 134 4.21 -19.85 -20.52
N PRO A 135 4.98 -18.86 -21.00
CA PRO A 135 4.44 -17.59 -21.48
C PRO A 135 3.47 -17.74 -22.66
N GLY A 136 3.69 -18.73 -23.55
CA GLY A 136 2.77 -19.06 -24.64
C GLY A 136 1.38 -19.47 -24.13
N LYS A 137 1.33 -20.36 -23.13
CA LYS A 137 0.09 -20.80 -22.50
C LYS A 137 -0.59 -19.70 -21.68
N LEU A 138 0.19 -18.83 -21.03
CA LEU A 138 -0.35 -17.63 -20.37
C LEU A 138 -1.06 -16.70 -21.37
N ARG A 139 -0.45 -16.44 -22.54
CA ARG A 139 -1.03 -15.62 -23.61
C ARG A 139 -2.31 -16.24 -24.19
N GLU A 140 -2.30 -17.54 -24.45
CA GLU A 140 -3.45 -18.29 -24.93
C GLU A 140 -4.64 -18.20 -23.95
N ALA A 141 -4.39 -18.46 -22.67
CA ALA A 141 -5.40 -18.34 -21.62
C ALA A 141 -5.94 -16.91 -21.51
N LYS A 142 -5.08 -15.88 -21.58
CA LYS A 142 -5.50 -14.48 -21.55
C LYS A 142 -6.37 -14.11 -22.76
N LYS A 143 -6.02 -14.59 -23.97
CA LYS A 143 -6.81 -14.38 -25.20
C LYS A 143 -8.19 -15.04 -25.08
N SER A 144 -8.23 -16.29 -24.65
CA SER A 144 -9.48 -17.03 -24.42
C SER A 144 -10.38 -16.33 -23.38
N GLN A 145 -9.82 -15.89 -22.26
CA GLN A 145 -10.55 -15.13 -21.24
C GLN A 145 -11.09 -13.80 -21.79
N LYS A 146 -10.31 -13.06 -22.59
CA LYS A 146 -10.76 -11.83 -23.23
C LYS A 146 -11.95 -12.09 -24.17
N HIS A 147 -11.82 -13.08 -25.04
CA HIS A 147 -12.90 -13.46 -25.97
C HIS A 147 -14.18 -13.82 -25.23
N ARG A 148 -14.10 -14.64 -24.17
CA ARG A 148 -15.28 -14.99 -23.34
C ARG A 148 -15.94 -13.77 -22.72
N LYS A 149 -15.16 -12.80 -22.22
CA LYS A 149 -15.68 -11.55 -21.65
C LYS A 149 -16.40 -10.69 -22.71
N GLU A 150 -15.80 -10.54 -23.88
CA GLU A 150 -16.37 -9.76 -24.99
C GLU A 150 -17.65 -10.40 -25.52
N PHE A 151 -17.65 -11.73 -25.71
CA PHE A 151 -18.83 -12.49 -26.10
C PHE A 151 -19.98 -12.32 -25.10
N MET A 152 -19.71 -12.48 -23.80
CA MET A 152 -20.72 -12.28 -22.76
C MET A 152 -21.25 -10.85 -22.69
N LYS A 153 -20.39 -9.83 -22.96
CA LYS A 153 -20.82 -8.44 -23.05
C LYS A 153 -21.79 -8.24 -24.23
N GLY A 154 -21.45 -8.78 -25.40
CA GLY A 154 -22.32 -8.73 -26.58
C GLY A 154 -23.65 -9.47 -26.38
N PHE A 155 -23.59 -10.65 -25.77
CA PHE A 155 -24.77 -11.44 -25.45
C PHE A 155 -25.72 -10.70 -24.48
N LYS A 156 -25.19 -10.10 -23.40
CA LYS A 156 -26.00 -9.30 -22.47
C LYS A 156 -26.67 -8.12 -23.16
N ARG A 157 -25.93 -7.40 -24.00
CA ARG A 157 -26.48 -6.30 -24.83
C ARG A 157 -27.61 -6.79 -25.72
N LEU A 158 -27.46 -7.95 -26.37
CA LEU A 158 -28.51 -8.53 -27.21
C LEU A 158 -29.78 -8.83 -26.40
N ILE A 159 -29.63 -9.44 -25.21
CA ILE A 159 -30.74 -9.72 -24.32
C ILE A 159 -31.42 -8.44 -23.83
N GLU A 160 -30.66 -7.38 -23.56
CA GLU A 160 -31.23 -6.06 -23.22
C GLU A 160 -32.09 -5.50 -24.36
N ILE A 161 -31.63 -5.61 -25.61
CA ILE A 161 -32.41 -5.19 -26.79
C ILE A 161 -33.68 -6.03 -26.93
N VAL A 162 -33.59 -7.35 -26.79
CA VAL A 162 -34.76 -8.25 -26.86
C VAL A 162 -35.77 -7.93 -25.76
N LYS A 163 -35.30 -7.66 -24.54
CA LYS A 163 -36.16 -7.22 -23.43
C LYS A 163 -36.83 -5.88 -23.72
N ASP A 164 -36.10 -4.94 -24.31
CA ASP A 164 -36.64 -3.64 -24.69
C ASP A 164 -37.67 -3.77 -25.81
N ALA A 165 -37.42 -4.63 -26.80
CA ALA A 165 -38.33 -4.92 -27.89
C ALA A 165 -39.65 -5.51 -27.36
N LYS A 166 -39.54 -6.53 -26.51
CA LYS A 166 -40.68 -7.12 -25.81
C LYS A 166 -41.47 -6.08 -25.00
N ARG A 167 -40.79 -5.17 -24.30
CA ARG A 167 -41.42 -4.10 -23.51
C ARG A 167 -42.21 -3.11 -24.40
N LYS A 168 -41.72 -2.85 -25.61
CA LYS A 168 -42.37 -1.97 -26.59
C LYS A 168 -43.44 -2.68 -27.43
N GLY A 169 -43.50 -4.00 -27.40
CA GLY A 169 -44.47 -4.80 -28.14
C GLY A 169 -44.08 -5.10 -29.59
N TYR A 170 -42.77 -5.08 -29.90
CA TYR A 170 -42.24 -5.60 -31.17
C TYR A 170 -42.15 -7.13 -31.15
#